data_AF-A0A2T6ZW41-F1
#
_entry.id   AF-A0A2T6ZW41-F1
#
_cell.length_a   1.000
_cell.length_b   1.000
_cell.length_c   1.000
_cell.angle_alpha   90.00
_cell.angle_beta   90.00
_cell.angle_gamma   90.00
#
_symmetry.space_group_name_H-M   'P 1'
#
loop_
_entity.id
_entity.type
_entity.pdbx_description
1 polymer ?
#
loop_
_entity_poly.entity_id
_entity_poly.type
_entity_poly.pdbx_seq_one_letter_code
_entity_poly.pdbx_strand_id
1 'polypeptide(L)'
;MADYRDIWSPAKVFSPSAAKHQNHLAKEWAYVDQWLAARYHPKPVPKFERNPDTLKALVALASANEAADEERALETKVKEKALAELKARDKATLENEESVLVALEENLTPEGTRALNSIALLSVALGSTSTDTQKLAKNLIDLTKEEFELKYQSLRIEALHERLRKDLTHLREKLNRMEHSEEFKVPPGLAGQVAEWTRTGRHLRHKAEDYKERVEMLQNEFNSSRLATGLTVEAIAEQEKAVEALKEHVLNLESQAKGFQGLPPEKDLARLEVERVAKELEELEAKREKLYDTMVGN
;
A
#
# COMPACT_ATOMS: atom_id res chain seq x y z
N MET A 1 58.40 7.28 -23.91
CA MET A 1 59.80 7.44 -23.45
C MET A 1 59.75 8.18 -22.12
N ALA A 2 60.03 7.50 -21.02
CA ALA A 2 60.19 8.13 -19.71
C ALA A 2 61.68 8.06 -19.36
N ASP A 3 62.32 9.21 -19.20
CA ASP A 3 63.76 9.33 -18.96
C ASP A 3 64.15 8.76 -17.58
N TYR A 4 64.75 7.57 -17.57
CA TYR A 4 65.30 6.92 -16.38
C TYR A 4 66.56 7.61 -15.82
N ARG A 5 67.11 8.61 -16.51
CA ARG A 5 68.32 9.35 -16.09
C ARG A 5 68.06 10.40 -15.01
N ASP A 6 66.81 10.81 -14.79
CA ASP A 6 66.46 11.89 -13.86
C ASP A 6 66.13 11.39 -12.43
N ILE A 7 66.11 10.07 -12.25
CA ILE A 7 65.82 9.37 -10.98
C ILE A 7 67.10 9.12 -10.17
N TRP A 8 68.27 9.05 -10.84
CA TRP A 8 69.57 8.71 -10.24
C TRP A 8 70.62 9.82 -10.43
N SER A 9 70.23 11.07 -10.21
CA SER A 9 71.18 12.18 -10.10
C SER A 9 71.83 12.21 -8.70
N PRO A 10 73.17 12.20 -8.56
CA PRO A 10 73.87 12.32 -7.28
C PRO A 10 73.50 13.57 -6.48
N ALA A 11 73.07 14.65 -7.16
CA ALA A 11 72.60 15.88 -6.53
C ALA A 11 71.23 15.72 -5.82
N LYS A 12 70.44 14.70 -6.21
CA LYS A 12 69.16 14.34 -5.56
C LYS A 12 69.36 13.40 -4.38
N VAL A 13 70.38 12.53 -4.43
CA VAL A 13 70.73 11.56 -3.37
C VAL A 13 71.55 12.21 -2.24
N PHE A 14 72.33 13.24 -2.54
CA PHE A 14 73.14 14.01 -1.56
C PHE A 14 72.70 15.48 -1.45
N SER A 15 71.40 15.74 -1.55
CA SER A 15 70.86 17.07 -1.27
C SER A 15 70.85 17.33 0.25
N PRO A 16 71.35 18.49 0.73
CA PRO A 16 71.23 18.89 2.14
C PRO A 16 69.79 18.85 2.67
N SER A 17 68.80 18.97 1.79
CA SER A 17 67.38 18.83 2.15
C SER A 17 66.98 17.39 2.45
N ALA A 18 67.48 16.42 1.68
CA ALA A 18 67.20 14.99 1.87
C ALA A 18 67.85 14.47 3.16
N ALA A 19 69.09 14.87 3.45
CA ALA A 19 69.78 14.51 4.69
C ALA A 19 69.08 15.08 5.94
N LYS A 20 68.53 16.30 5.86
CA LYS A 20 67.71 16.88 6.94
C LYS A 20 66.42 16.10 7.17
N HIS A 21 65.73 15.69 6.10
CA HIS A 21 64.52 14.86 6.22
C HIS A 21 64.81 13.50 6.84
N GLN A 22 65.89 12.83 6.43
CA GLN A 22 66.28 11.55 7.03
C GLN A 22 66.63 11.69 8.52
N ASN A 23 67.33 12.75 8.90
CA ASN A 23 67.61 13.03 10.32
C ASN A 23 66.33 13.35 11.12
N HIS A 24 65.35 14.02 10.54
CA HIS A 24 64.07 14.27 11.18
C HIS A 24 63.29 12.97 11.43
N LEU A 25 63.17 12.14 10.39
CA LEU A 25 62.50 10.84 10.48
C LEU A 25 63.19 9.92 11.51
N ALA A 26 64.53 9.93 11.56
CA ALA A 26 65.27 9.17 12.56
C ALA A 26 64.97 9.61 14.00
N LYS A 27 64.78 10.92 14.23
CA LYS A 27 64.38 11.47 15.55
C LYS A 27 62.96 11.06 15.94
N GLU A 28 62.01 11.14 15.00
CA GLU A 28 60.63 10.73 15.23
C GLU A 28 60.53 9.23 15.55
N TRP A 29 61.30 8.38 14.83
CA TRP A 29 61.37 6.96 15.15
C TRP A 29 62.00 6.70 16.52
N ALA A 30 63.06 7.41 16.89
CA ALA A 30 63.67 7.27 18.22
C ALA A 30 62.71 7.67 19.36
N TYR A 31 61.92 8.72 19.15
CA TYR A 31 60.86 9.13 20.09
C TYR A 31 59.79 8.05 20.24
N VAL A 32 59.28 7.50 19.12
CA VAL A 32 58.30 6.41 19.13
C VAL A 32 58.85 5.15 19.81
N ASP A 33 60.11 4.78 19.52
CA ASP A 33 60.75 3.60 20.12
C ASP A 33 60.91 3.74 21.64
N GLN A 34 61.29 4.93 22.12
CA GLN A 34 61.37 5.22 23.56
C GLN A 34 59.99 5.17 24.23
N TRP A 35 58.97 5.77 23.60
CA TRP A 35 57.60 5.77 24.09
C TRP A 35 57.02 4.34 24.17
N LEU A 36 57.21 3.54 23.12
CA LEU A 36 56.78 2.13 23.09
C LEU A 36 57.55 1.30 24.14
N ALA A 37 58.86 1.51 24.30
CA ALA A 37 59.65 0.80 25.31
C ALA A 37 59.15 1.08 26.73
N ALA A 38 58.78 2.33 27.02
CA ALA A 38 58.19 2.70 28.31
C ALA A 38 56.80 2.06 28.52
N ARG A 39 55.96 2.01 27.49
CA ARG A 39 54.58 1.48 27.60
C ARG A 39 54.49 -0.04 27.69
N TYR A 40 55.39 -0.76 27.03
CA TYR A 40 55.38 -2.23 26.98
C TYR A 40 56.21 -2.89 28.10
N HIS A 41 57.01 -2.13 28.86
CA HIS A 41 57.84 -2.68 29.94
C HIS A 41 57.04 -3.55 30.93
N PRO A 42 57.52 -4.77 31.29
CA PRO A 42 58.80 -5.39 30.94
C PRO A 42 58.80 -6.25 29.66
N LYS A 43 57.67 -6.31 28.93
CA LYS A 43 57.54 -7.10 27.70
C LYS A 43 58.19 -6.39 26.51
N PRO A 44 58.75 -7.12 25.54
CA PRO A 44 59.29 -6.52 24.33
C PRO A 44 58.15 -5.94 23.46
N VAL A 45 58.45 -4.86 22.75
CA VAL A 45 57.52 -4.23 21.80
C VAL A 45 57.22 -5.22 20.65
N PRO A 46 55.94 -5.45 20.30
CA PRO A 46 55.57 -6.30 19.17
C PRO A 46 56.19 -5.83 17.84
N LYS A 47 56.47 -6.76 16.93
CA LYS A 47 56.96 -6.39 15.58
C LYS A 47 55.83 -5.74 14.78
N PHE A 48 56.13 -4.63 14.11
CA PHE A 48 55.21 -3.92 13.23
C PHE A 48 55.96 -3.35 12.02
N GLU A 49 55.21 -2.95 10.99
CA GLU A 49 55.76 -2.39 9.76
C GLU A 49 56.17 -0.92 9.95
N ARG A 50 57.40 -0.58 9.58
CA ARG A 50 57.92 0.79 9.60
C ARG A 50 57.68 1.47 8.25
N ASN A 51 56.55 2.17 8.16
CA ASN A 51 56.10 2.94 7.01
C ASN A 51 55.89 4.40 7.48
N PRO A 52 56.10 5.45 6.66
CA PRO A 52 55.76 6.83 7.00
C PRO A 52 54.34 6.99 7.58
N ASP A 53 53.36 6.21 7.10
CA ASP A 53 51.99 6.25 7.63
C ASP A 53 51.92 5.71 9.07
N THR A 54 52.68 4.66 9.39
CA THR A 54 52.74 4.10 10.74
C THR A 54 53.51 5.02 11.68
N LEU A 55 54.55 5.70 11.22
CA LEU A 55 55.26 6.73 12.01
C LEU A 55 54.32 7.87 12.38
N LYS A 56 53.59 8.42 11.40
CA LYS A 56 52.65 9.52 11.64
C LYS A 56 51.55 9.13 12.63
N ALA A 57 51.01 7.93 12.50
CA ALA A 57 49.99 7.41 13.42
C ALA A 57 50.55 7.20 14.83
N LEU A 58 51.76 6.64 14.97
CA LEU A 58 52.38 6.38 16.27
C LEU A 58 52.83 7.65 16.99
N VAL A 59 53.35 8.66 16.27
CA VAL A 59 53.70 9.96 16.85
C VAL A 59 52.44 10.68 17.34
N ALA A 60 51.37 10.70 16.54
CA ALA A 60 50.10 11.27 16.96
C ALA A 60 49.55 10.57 18.21
N LEU A 61 49.60 9.24 18.24
CA LEU A 61 49.17 8.45 19.39
C LEU A 61 50.03 8.70 20.64
N ALA A 62 51.35 8.80 20.49
CA ALA A 62 52.26 9.11 21.58
C ALA A 62 51.94 10.48 22.19
N SER A 63 51.83 11.53 21.35
CA SER A 63 51.49 12.89 21.80
C SER A 63 50.11 12.97 22.47
N ALA A 64 49.12 12.24 21.94
CA ALA A 64 47.77 12.22 22.52
C ALA A 64 47.74 11.50 23.87
N ASN A 65 48.51 10.42 24.03
CA ASN A 65 48.64 9.74 25.31
C ASN A 65 49.37 10.60 26.35
N GLU A 66 50.47 11.26 25.96
CA GLU A 66 51.20 12.16 26.86
C GLU A 66 50.30 13.32 27.33
N ALA A 67 49.55 13.95 26.41
CA ALA A 67 48.58 14.98 26.77
C ALA A 67 47.49 14.46 27.74
N ALA A 68 46.98 13.24 27.51
CA ALA A 68 45.99 12.63 28.41
C ALA A 68 46.57 12.23 29.77
N ASP A 69 47.85 11.83 29.82
CA ASP A 69 48.55 11.55 31.07
C ASP A 69 48.77 12.84 31.87
N GLU A 70 49.12 13.95 31.22
CA GLU A 70 49.25 15.27 31.84
C GLU A 70 47.91 15.77 32.40
N GLU A 71 46.81 15.66 31.65
CA GLU A 71 45.47 16.03 32.09
C GLU A 71 45.05 15.21 33.33
N ARG A 72 45.24 13.89 33.30
CA ARG A 72 44.97 13.03 34.46
C ARG A 72 45.81 13.39 35.68
N ALA A 73 47.08 13.76 35.48
CA ALA A 73 47.94 14.21 36.56
C ALA A 73 47.47 15.53 37.17
N LEU A 74 47.00 16.47 36.36
CA LEU A 74 46.43 17.74 36.83
C LEU A 74 45.10 17.52 37.58
N GLU A 75 44.21 16.68 37.05
CA GLU A 75 42.96 16.33 37.73
C GLU A 75 43.23 15.72 39.10
N THR A 76 44.18 14.80 39.19
CA THR A 76 44.55 14.14 40.44
C THR A 76 45.05 15.16 41.45
N LYS A 77 45.92 16.09 41.05
CA LYS A 77 46.40 17.17 41.92
C LYS A 77 45.27 18.10 42.38
N VAL A 78 44.32 18.43 41.52
CA VAL A 78 43.16 19.25 41.89
C VAL A 78 42.28 18.51 42.90
N LYS A 79 41.99 17.24 42.66
CA LYS A 79 41.22 16.39 43.58
C LYS A 79 41.93 16.27 44.93
N GLU A 80 43.23 16.03 44.95
CA GLU A 80 44.04 15.97 46.18
C GLU A 80 44.00 17.29 46.97
N LYS A 81 44.16 18.43 46.29
CA LYS A 81 44.05 19.76 46.94
C LYS A 81 42.66 20.02 47.49
N ALA A 82 41.61 19.75 46.72
CA ALA A 82 40.23 19.92 47.16
C ALA A 82 39.92 19.02 48.37
N LEU A 83 40.41 17.78 48.38
CA LEU A 83 40.30 16.87 49.52
C LEU A 83 41.07 17.39 50.74
N ALA A 84 42.25 17.96 50.55
CA ALA A 84 43.03 18.54 51.65
C ALA A 84 42.34 19.77 52.26
N GLU A 85 41.76 20.64 51.43
CA GLU A 85 40.99 21.80 51.87
C GLU A 85 39.73 21.40 52.65
N LEU A 86 38.97 20.41 52.16
CA LEU A 86 37.81 19.87 52.87
C LEU A 86 38.22 19.29 54.23
N LYS A 87 39.26 18.45 54.27
CA LYS A 87 39.76 17.87 55.53
C LYS A 87 40.23 18.94 56.51
N ALA A 88 40.90 20.00 56.03
CA ALA A 88 41.36 21.10 56.88
C ALA A 88 40.17 21.90 57.45
N ARG A 89 39.15 22.15 56.62
CA ARG A 89 37.90 22.79 57.06
C ARG A 89 37.19 21.93 58.10
N ASP A 90 37.02 20.63 57.82
CA ASP A 90 36.36 19.69 58.72
C ASP A 90 37.09 19.60 60.06
N LYS A 91 38.44 19.56 60.06
CA LYS A 91 39.22 19.55 61.30
C LYS A 91 39.01 20.82 62.15
N ALA A 92 38.96 21.99 61.51
CA ALA A 92 38.74 23.25 62.22
C ALA A 92 37.32 23.39 62.80
N THR A 93 36.31 22.79 62.16
CA THR A 93 34.94 22.74 62.69
C THR A 93 34.78 21.70 63.79
N LEU A 94 35.41 20.52 63.65
CA LEU A 94 35.30 19.42 64.61
C LEU A 94 35.80 19.79 66.02
N GLU A 95 36.89 20.55 66.16
CA GLU A 95 37.42 20.92 67.49
C GLU A 95 36.46 21.78 68.33
N ASN A 96 35.61 22.60 67.70
CA ASN A 96 34.56 23.37 68.38
C ASN A 96 33.22 22.60 68.46
N GLU A 97 32.91 21.79 67.45
CA GLU A 97 31.64 21.05 67.38
C GLU A 97 31.63 19.84 68.30
N GLU A 98 32.76 19.15 68.54
CA GLU A 98 32.83 17.99 69.43
C GLU A 98 32.40 18.35 70.87
N SER A 99 32.82 19.51 71.38
CA SER A 99 32.38 20.01 72.69
C SER A 99 30.87 20.26 72.73
N VAL A 100 30.29 20.77 71.65
CA VAL A 100 28.85 21.08 71.56
C VAL A 100 28.03 19.81 71.37
N LEU A 101 28.53 18.84 70.59
CA LEU A 101 27.91 17.54 70.36
C LEU A 101 27.85 16.70 71.65
N VAL A 102 28.93 16.68 72.43
CA VAL A 102 28.96 16.00 73.74
C VAL A 102 27.95 16.64 74.69
N ALA A 103 27.91 17.97 74.77
CA ALA A 103 26.92 18.68 75.59
C ALA A 103 25.48 18.45 75.11
N LEU A 104 25.25 18.33 73.79
CA LEU A 104 23.94 18.06 73.21
C LEU A 104 23.50 16.62 73.49
N GLU A 105 24.41 15.66 73.41
CA GLU A 105 24.16 14.24 73.69
C GLU A 105 23.80 14.02 75.16
N GLU A 106 24.51 14.69 76.08
CA GLU A 106 24.22 14.64 77.52
C GLU A 106 22.87 15.28 77.90
N ASN A 107 22.38 16.24 77.11
CA ASN A 107 21.12 16.95 77.36
C ASN A 107 19.95 16.48 76.48
N LEU A 108 20.12 15.42 75.69
CA LEU A 108 19.09 14.95 74.78
C LEU A 108 18.01 14.14 75.51
N THR A 109 16.74 14.39 75.21
CA THR A 109 15.63 13.58 75.72
C THR A 109 15.61 12.18 75.07
N PRO A 110 14.99 11.17 75.73
CA PRO A 110 14.83 9.84 75.13
C PRO A 110 14.01 9.87 73.82
N GLU A 111 13.09 10.82 73.65
CA GLU A 111 12.39 11.03 72.39
C GLU A 111 13.31 11.63 71.32
N GLY A 112 14.17 12.59 71.68
CA GLY A 112 15.13 13.20 70.78
C GLY A 112 16.15 12.19 70.23
N THR A 113 16.67 11.32 71.10
CA THR A 113 17.59 10.25 70.69
C THR A 113 16.92 9.27 69.72
N ARG A 114 15.67 8.89 69.96
CA ARG A 114 14.90 8.05 69.03
C ARG A 114 14.69 8.73 67.69
N ALA A 115 14.29 10.00 67.68
CA ALA A 115 14.04 10.74 66.43
C ALA A 115 15.30 10.85 65.57
N LEU A 116 16.46 11.19 66.17
CA LEU A 116 17.74 11.24 65.47
C LEU A 116 18.15 9.88 64.92
N ASN A 117 18.00 8.81 65.73
CA ASN A 117 18.26 7.45 65.26
C ASN A 117 17.35 7.06 64.09
N SER A 118 16.06 7.42 64.12
CA SER A 118 15.14 7.17 63.01
C SER A 118 15.55 7.92 61.74
N ILE A 119 15.98 9.18 61.84
CA ILE A 119 16.47 9.95 60.69
C ILE A 119 17.76 9.35 60.14
N ALA A 120 18.70 8.95 61.02
CA ALA A 120 19.94 8.30 60.61
C ALA A 120 19.66 6.97 59.89
N LEU A 121 18.80 6.12 60.46
CA LEU A 121 18.37 4.87 59.83
C LEU A 121 17.67 5.11 58.50
N LEU A 122 16.79 6.10 58.41
CA LEU A 122 16.10 6.46 57.16
C LEU A 122 17.09 6.97 56.10
N SER A 123 18.07 7.79 56.49
CA SER A 123 19.12 8.27 55.60
C SER A 123 19.96 7.14 55.04
N VAL A 124 20.35 6.19 55.89
CA VAL A 124 21.10 4.99 55.47
C VAL A 124 20.25 4.10 54.56
N ALA A 125 18.99 3.85 54.93
CA ALA A 125 18.08 3.02 54.13
C ALA A 125 17.80 3.62 52.74
N LEU A 126 17.67 4.96 52.66
CA LEU A 126 17.48 5.68 51.39
C LEU A 126 18.81 5.95 50.65
N GLY A 127 19.96 5.57 51.21
CA GLY A 127 21.28 5.89 50.65
C GLY A 127 21.54 7.39 50.49
N SER A 128 20.86 8.22 51.29
CA SER A 128 20.98 9.68 51.24
C SER A 128 22.22 10.13 52.00
N THR A 129 22.98 11.04 51.41
CA THR A 129 24.11 11.73 52.05
C THR A 129 23.66 12.92 52.92
N SER A 130 22.35 13.18 52.99
CA SER A 130 21.75 14.31 53.69
C SER A 130 20.78 13.84 54.75
N THR A 131 20.90 14.37 55.98
CA THR A 131 19.99 14.16 57.11
C THR A 131 18.79 15.12 57.12
N ASP A 132 18.71 16.02 56.14
CA ASP A 132 17.58 16.93 55.93
C ASP A 132 16.27 16.13 55.71
N THR A 133 15.33 16.31 56.64
CA THR A 133 14.06 15.58 56.68
C THR A 133 13.19 15.84 55.45
N GLN A 134 13.26 17.02 54.84
CA GLN A 134 12.49 17.32 53.63
C GLN A 134 13.02 16.55 52.42
N LYS A 135 14.34 16.43 52.29
CA LYS A 135 14.97 15.64 51.22
C LYS A 135 14.72 14.15 51.41
N LEU A 136 14.83 13.64 52.64
CA LEU A 136 14.51 12.25 52.95
C LEU A 136 13.04 11.93 52.66
N ALA A 137 12.12 12.81 53.06
CA ALA A 137 10.70 12.65 52.78
C ALA A 137 10.41 12.65 51.27
N LYS A 138 11.04 13.55 50.51
CA LYS A 138 10.92 13.57 49.04
C LYS A 138 11.43 12.27 48.42
N ASN A 139 12.62 11.81 48.81
CA ASN A 139 13.18 10.55 48.29
C ASN A 139 12.28 9.35 48.62
N LEU A 140 11.68 9.32 49.81
CA LEU A 140 10.71 8.30 50.19
C LEU A 140 9.45 8.36 49.31
N ILE A 141 8.92 9.56 49.04
CA ILE A 141 7.76 9.74 48.16
C ILE A 141 8.09 9.32 46.73
N ASP A 142 9.26 9.68 46.23
CA ASP A 142 9.71 9.31 44.89
C ASP A 142 9.89 7.78 44.80
N LEU A 143 10.51 7.14 45.79
CA LEU A 143 10.69 5.68 45.84
C LEU A 143 9.34 4.95 45.93
N THR A 144 8.41 5.43 46.76
CA THR A 144 7.08 4.81 46.86
C THR A 144 6.29 4.98 45.57
N LYS A 145 6.40 6.14 44.90
CA LYS A 145 5.81 6.34 43.58
C LYS A 145 6.38 5.36 42.56
N GLU A 146 7.70 5.21 42.52
CA GLU A 146 8.37 4.24 41.63
C GLU A 146 7.93 2.80 41.92
N GLU A 147 7.80 2.41 43.20
CA GLU A 147 7.29 1.10 43.60
C GLU A 147 5.88 0.86 43.06
N PHE A 148 4.97 1.83 43.23
CA PHE A 148 3.60 1.71 42.73
C PHE A 148 3.52 1.66 41.20
N GLU A 149 4.32 2.47 40.50
CA GLU A 149 4.40 2.45 39.04
C GLU A 149 4.90 1.10 38.53
N LEU A 150 5.98 0.57 39.10
CA LEU A 150 6.51 -0.74 38.73
C LEU A 150 5.51 -1.86 39.02
N LYS A 151 4.83 -1.81 40.17
CA LYS A 151 3.79 -2.78 40.52
C LYS A 151 2.62 -2.74 39.53
N TYR A 152 2.17 -1.54 39.15
CA TYR A 152 1.12 -1.38 38.15
C TYR A 152 1.56 -1.91 36.78
N GLN A 153 2.81 -1.62 36.36
CA GLN A 153 3.38 -2.14 35.13
C GLN A 153 3.47 -3.67 35.14
N SER A 154 3.86 -4.30 36.26
CA SER A 154 3.89 -5.76 36.40
C SER A 154 2.51 -6.37 36.20
N LEU A 155 1.49 -5.84 36.89
CA LEU A 155 0.10 -6.32 36.74
C LEU A 155 -0.40 -6.19 35.30
N ARG A 156 -0.05 -5.08 34.63
CA ARG A 156 -0.41 -4.87 33.21
C ARG A 156 0.28 -5.87 32.29
N ILE A 157 1.57 -6.14 32.53
CA ILE A 157 2.34 -7.11 31.74
C ILE A 157 1.79 -8.53 31.96
N GLU A 158 1.46 -8.90 33.19
CA GLU A 158 0.85 -10.20 33.51
C GLU A 158 -0.51 -10.37 32.81
N ALA A 159 -1.37 -9.34 32.84
CA ALA A 159 -2.65 -9.37 32.14
C ALA A 159 -2.49 -9.51 30.62
N LEU A 160 -1.51 -8.81 30.04
CA LEU A 160 -1.20 -8.92 28.61
C LEU A 160 -0.61 -10.29 28.26
N HIS A 161 0.26 -10.83 29.11
CA HIS A 161 0.82 -12.16 28.94
C HIS A 161 -0.26 -13.24 28.93
N GLU A 162 -1.18 -13.20 29.90
CA GLU A 162 -2.31 -14.14 29.95
C GLU A 162 -3.22 -14.03 28.74
N ARG A 163 -3.48 -12.82 28.25
CA ARG A 163 -4.24 -12.62 27.01
C ARG A 163 -3.52 -13.23 25.80
N LEU A 164 -2.25 -12.91 25.60
CA LEU A 164 -1.47 -13.46 24.48
C LEU A 164 -1.37 -14.98 24.54
N ARG A 165 -1.28 -15.55 25.75
CA ARG A 165 -1.25 -16.99 25.96
C ARG A 165 -2.57 -17.63 25.54
N LYS A 166 -3.72 -17.05 25.91
CA LYS A 166 -5.05 -17.47 25.46
C LYS A 166 -5.23 -17.34 23.95
N ASP A 167 -4.74 -16.24 23.38
CA ASP A 167 -4.81 -16.01 21.93
C ASP A 167 -3.97 -17.06 21.17
N LEU A 168 -2.77 -17.39 21.67
CA LEU A 168 -1.92 -18.43 21.11
C LEU A 168 -2.56 -19.82 21.19
N THR A 169 -3.15 -20.20 22.33
CA THR A 169 -3.84 -21.48 22.43
C THR A 169 -5.01 -21.55 21.47
N HIS A 170 -5.82 -20.49 21.39
CA HIS A 170 -6.95 -20.42 20.48
C HIS A 170 -6.52 -20.46 18.99
N LEU A 171 -5.43 -19.78 18.63
CA LEU A 171 -4.88 -19.83 17.27
C LEU A 171 -4.34 -21.22 16.92
N ARG A 172 -3.66 -21.88 17.86
CA ARG A 172 -3.19 -23.26 17.69
C ARG A 172 -4.35 -24.22 17.49
N GLU A 173 -5.42 -24.09 18.27
CA GLU A 173 -6.63 -24.89 18.09
C GLU A 173 -7.27 -24.65 16.72
N LYS A 174 -7.34 -23.39 16.27
CA LYS A 174 -7.85 -23.05 14.93
C LYS A 174 -7.00 -23.67 13.82
N LEU A 175 -5.67 -23.53 13.91
CA LEU A 175 -4.75 -24.12 12.94
C LEU A 175 -4.91 -25.64 12.90
N ASN A 176 -4.95 -26.28 14.07
CA ASN A 176 -5.14 -27.72 14.19
C ASN A 176 -6.46 -28.16 13.55
N ARG A 177 -7.55 -27.39 13.75
CA ARG A 177 -8.83 -27.63 13.06
C ARG A 177 -8.71 -27.48 11.55
N MET A 178 -7.99 -26.48 11.05
CA MET A 178 -7.82 -26.28 9.60
C MET A 178 -6.97 -27.38 8.94
N GLU A 179 -5.93 -27.85 9.62
CA GLU A 179 -5.06 -28.92 9.09
C GLU A 179 -5.74 -30.30 9.12
N HIS A 180 -6.53 -30.57 10.16
CA HIS A 180 -7.07 -31.91 10.42
C HIS A 180 -8.55 -32.07 10.06
N SER A 181 -9.33 -31.00 9.92
CA SER A 181 -10.72 -31.16 9.52
C SER A 181 -10.82 -31.49 8.03
N GLU A 182 -11.68 -32.45 7.73
CA GLU A 182 -11.99 -32.86 6.36
C GLU A 182 -12.70 -31.74 5.56
N GLU A 183 -13.24 -30.73 6.24
CA GLU A 183 -13.92 -29.57 5.64
C GLU A 183 -12.96 -28.65 4.86
N PHE A 184 -11.68 -28.57 5.28
CA PHE A 184 -10.67 -27.71 4.64
C PHE A 184 -9.70 -28.48 3.74
N LYS A 185 -9.82 -29.81 3.65
CA LYS A 185 -9.06 -30.59 2.67
C LYS A 185 -9.69 -30.44 1.29
N VAL A 186 -8.85 -30.28 0.27
CA VAL A 186 -9.31 -30.27 -1.13
C VAL A 186 -9.90 -31.64 -1.43
N PRO A 187 -11.19 -31.74 -1.84
CA PRO A 187 -11.80 -33.01 -2.17
C PRO A 187 -10.97 -33.76 -3.21
N PRO A 188 -10.62 -35.05 -2.98
CA PRO A 188 -9.84 -35.82 -3.94
C PRO A 188 -10.65 -35.96 -5.23
N GLY A 189 -10.19 -35.34 -6.30
CA GLY A 189 -10.85 -35.33 -7.60
C GLY A 189 -11.34 -33.97 -8.10
N LEU A 190 -11.29 -32.90 -7.29
CA LEU A 190 -11.67 -31.55 -7.74
C LEU A 190 -10.86 -31.09 -8.96
N ALA A 191 -9.55 -31.38 -8.98
CA ALA A 191 -8.70 -31.07 -10.12
C ALA A 191 -9.13 -31.82 -11.39
N GLY A 192 -9.58 -33.07 -11.25
CA GLY A 192 -10.14 -33.86 -12.34
C GLY A 192 -11.46 -33.27 -12.85
N GLN A 193 -12.37 -32.93 -11.95
CA GLN A 193 -13.65 -32.30 -12.29
C GLN A 193 -13.47 -30.95 -12.98
N VAL A 194 -12.54 -30.11 -12.52
CA VAL A 194 -12.21 -28.83 -13.17
C VAL A 194 -11.61 -29.07 -14.57
N ALA A 195 -10.74 -30.08 -14.73
CA ALA A 195 -10.22 -30.45 -16.05
C ALA A 195 -11.32 -30.95 -17.00
N GLU A 196 -12.29 -31.72 -16.50
CA GLU A 196 -13.45 -32.17 -17.26
C GLU A 196 -14.36 -31.01 -17.64
N TRP A 197 -14.74 -30.14 -16.70
CA TRP A 197 -15.58 -28.96 -16.96
C TRP A 197 -14.93 -27.98 -17.93
N THR A 198 -13.62 -27.80 -17.86
CA THR A 198 -12.91 -26.95 -18.83
C THR A 198 -12.90 -27.59 -20.23
N ARG A 199 -12.77 -28.92 -20.34
CA ARG A 199 -12.87 -29.63 -21.62
C ARG A 199 -14.29 -29.58 -22.18
N THR A 200 -15.32 -29.88 -21.38
CA THR A 200 -16.72 -29.83 -21.82
C THR A 200 -17.14 -28.41 -22.17
N GLY A 201 -16.72 -27.42 -21.38
CA GLY A 201 -16.93 -26.00 -21.66
C GLY A 201 -16.30 -25.57 -22.99
N ARG A 202 -15.07 -26.02 -23.29
CA ARG A 202 -14.46 -25.80 -24.61
C ARG A 202 -15.29 -26.46 -25.72
N HIS A 203 -15.71 -27.70 -25.56
CA HIS A 203 -16.49 -28.41 -26.57
C HIS A 203 -17.85 -27.72 -26.85
N LEU A 204 -18.57 -27.32 -25.80
CA LEU A 204 -19.84 -26.61 -25.93
C LEU A 204 -19.66 -25.25 -26.61
N ARG A 205 -18.57 -24.55 -26.34
CA ARG A 205 -18.26 -23.28 -27.01
C ARG A 205 -18.05 -23.48 -28.52
N HIS A 206 -17.31 -24.51 -28.94
CA HIS A 206 -17.14 -24.81 -30.37
C HIS A 206 -18.49 -25.12 -31.01
N LYS A 207 -19.31 -25.97 -30.38
CA LYS A 207 -20.66 -26.25 -30.89
C LYS A 207 -21.55 -25.02 -30.98
N ALA A 208 -21.44 -24.09 -30.03
CA ALA A 208 -22.21 -22.85 -30.06
C ALA A 208 -21.83 -21.99 -31.27
N GLU A 209 -20.53 -21.87 -31.57
CA GLU A 209 -20.06 -21.19 -32.77
C GLU A 209 -20.49 -21.93 -34.05
N ASP A 210 -20.36 -23.26 -34.12
CA ASP A 210 -20.81 -24.05 -35.27
C ASP A 210 -22.32 -23.85 -35.55
N TYR A 211 -23.14 -23.84 -34.49
CA TYR A 211 -24.58 -23.59 -34.63
C TYR A 211 -24.88 -22.15 -35.02
N LYS A 212 -24.11 -21.18 -34.52
CA LYS A 212 -24.25 -19.79 -34.90
C LYS A 212 -23.91 -19.59 -36.38
N GLU A 213 -22.80 -20.14 -36.85
CA GLU A 213 -22.41 -20.14 -38.26
C GLU A 213 -23.50 -20.80 -39.13
N ARG A 214 -24.06 -21.94 -38.69
CA ARG A 214 -25.15 -22.61 -39.42
C ARG A 214 -26.43 -21.78 -39.47
N VAL A 215 -26.79 -21.08 -38.40
CA VAL A 215 -27.94 -20.17 -38.39
C VAL A 215 -27.69 -18.99 -39.33
N GLU A 216 -26.49 -18.41 -39.31
CA GLU A 216 -26.10 -17.33 -40.23
C GLU A 216 -26.15 -17.80 -41.70
N MET A 217 -25.64 -19.01 -41.99
CA MET A 217 -25.75 -19.60 -43.34
C MET A 217 -27.21 -19.81 -43.76
N LEU A 218 -28.04 -20.43 -42.92
CA LEU A 218 -29.46 -20.65 -43.22
C LEU A 218 -30.24 -19.34 -43.37
N GLN A 219 -29.91 -18.33 -42.56
CA GLN A 219 -30.52 -17.01 -42.65
C GLN A 219 -30.11 -16.32 -43.95
N ASN A 220 -28.85 -16.44 -44.37
CA ASN A 220 -28.38 -15.93 -45.65
C ASN A 220 -29.01 -16.66 -46.84
N GLU A 221 -29.14 -17.98 -46.78
CA GLU A 221 -29.86 -18.78 -47.79
C GLU A 221 -31.34 -18.38 -47.86
N PHE A 222 -32.01 -18.24 -46.70
CA PHE A 222 -33.39 -17.81 -46.62
C PHE A 222 -33.57 -16.40 -47.21
N ASN A 223 -32.71 -15.46 -46.86
CA ASN A 223 -32.75 -14.10 -47.40
C ASN A 223 -32.46 -14.08 -48.91
N SER A 224 -31.49 -14.85 -49.38
CA SER A 224 -31.15 -14.94 -50.81
C SER A 224 -32.28 -15.58 -51.62
N SER A 225 -32.90 -16.64 -51.10
CA SER A 225 -34.07 -17.28 -51.72
C SER A 225 -35.28 -16.34 -51.74
N ARG A 226 -35.52 -15.60 -50.65
CA ARG A 226 -36.59 -14.59 -50.56
C ARG A 226 -36.40 -13.46 -51.58
N LEU A 227 -35.16 -13.03 -51.81
CA LEU A 227 -34.82 -12.03 -52.84
C LEU A 227 -34.99 -12.62 -54.26
N ALA A 228 -34.58 -13.86 -54.49
CA ALA A 228 -34.68 -14.51 -55.80
C ALA A 228 -36.12 -14.87 -56.21
N THR A 229 -36.99 -15.21 -55.26
CA THR A 229 -38.39 -15.60 -55.50
C THR A 229 -39.38 -14.43 -55.48
N GLY A 230 -38.92 -13.21 -55.20
CA GLY A 230 -39.79 -12.04 -55.09
C GLY A 230 -40.77 -12.10 -53.91
N LEU A 231 -40.51 -12.95 -52.89
CA LEU A 231 -41.32 -13.07 -51.67
C LEU A 231 -41.01 -11.96 -50.64
N THR A 232 -40.64 -10.77 -51.11
CA THR A 232 -40.56 -9.59 -50.25
C THR A 232 -41.96 -8.97 -50.16
N VAL A 233 -42.32 -8.47 -48.97
CA VAL A 233 -43.63 -7.83 -48.76
C VAL A 233 -43.81 -6.65 -49.73
N GLU A 234 -42.71 -5.97 -50.05
CA GLU A 234 -42.67 -4.88 -51.03
C GLU A 234 -42.99 -5.37 -52.45
N ALA A 235 -42.38 -6.48 -52.92
CA ALA A 235 -42.67 -7.03 -54.24
C ALA A 235 -44.11 -7.56 -54.36
N ILE A 236 -44.65 -8.16 -53.29
CA ILE A 236 -46.06 -8.58 -53.24
C ILE A 236 -46.99 -7.36 -53.28
N ALA A 237 -46.68 -6.28 -52.55
CA ALA A 237 -47.46 -5.05 -52.56
C ALA A 237 -47.42 -4.32 -53.91
N GLU A 238 -46.29 -4.35 -54.62
CA GLU A 238 -46.19 -3.85 -56.00
C GLU A 238 -47.04 -4.68 -56.97
N GLN A 239 -46.99 -6.01 -56.86
CA GLN A 239 -47.84 -6.91 -57.65
C GLN A 239 -49.33 -6.69 -57.34
N GLU A 240 -49.70 -6.50 -56.07
CA GLU A 240 -51.07 -6.22 -55.64
C GLU A 240 -51.59 -4.92 -56.28
N LYS A 241 -50.80 -3.83 -56.23
CA LYS A 241 -51.14 -2.57 -56.92
C LYS A 241 -51.30 -2.74 -58.43
N ALA A 242 -50.44 -3.53 -59.07
CA ALA A 242 -50.55 -3.80 -60.50
C ALA A 242 -51.83 -4.58 -60.84
N VAL A 243 -52.21 -5.54 -60.01
CA VAL A 243 -53.47 -6.30 -60.16
C VAL A 243 -54.69 -5.40 -59.94
N GLU A 244 -54.63 -4.49 -58.97
CA GLU A 244 -55.72 -3.55 -58.69
C GLU A 244 -55.94 -2.57 -59.85
N ALA A 245 -54.86 -1.99 -60.39
CA ALA A 245 -54.92 -1.17 -61.58
C ALA A 245 -55.47 -1.94 -62.80
N LEU A 246 -55.09 -3.22 -62.95
CA LEU A 246 -55.61 -4.06 -64.02
C LEU A 246 -57.12 -4.34 -63.84
N LYS A 247 -57.59 -4.57 -62.60
CA LYS A 247 -59.01 -4.74 -62.30
C LYS A 247 -59.81 -3.48 -62.63
N GLU A 248 -59.33 -2.30 -62.26
CA GLU A 248 -59.97 -1.04 -62.62
C GLU A 248 -60.09 -0.88 -64.15
N HIS A 249 -59.03 -1.24 -64.88
CA HIS A 249 -59.04 -1.24 -66.34
C HIS A 249 -60.08 -2.20 -66.92
N VAL A 250 -60.16 -3.43 -66.40
CA VAL A 250 -61.14 -4.43 -66.84
C VAL A 250 -62.56 -3.95 -66.55
N LEU A 251 -62.84 -3.40 -65.37
CA LEU A 251 -64.15 -2.84 -65.04
C LEU A 251 -64.55 -1.71 -65.98
N ASN A 252 -63.61 -0.82 -66.32
CA ASN A 252 -63.86 0.25 -67.29
C ASN A 252 -64.22 -0.33 -68.67
N LEU A 253 -63.42 -1.29 -69.17
CA LEU A 253 -63.69 -1.97 -70.44
C LEU A 253 -65.02 -2.73 -70.44
N GLU A 254 -65.36 -3.40 -69.34
CA GLU A 254 -66.65 -4.08 -69.20
C GLU A 254 -67.82 -3.09 -69.19
N SER A 255 -67.68 -1.92 -68.56
CA SER A 255 -68.72 -0.89 -68.59
C SER A 255 -68.91 -0.32 -70.00
N GLN A 256 -67.82 -0.09 -70.73
CA GLN A 256 -67.87 0.29 -72.15
C GLN A 256 -68.55 -0.80 -72.97
N ALA A 257 -68.15 -2.06 -72.81
CA ALA A 257 -68.74 -3.19 -73.53
C ALA A 257 -70.25 -3.35 -73.24
N LYS A 258 -70.68 -3.20 -71.98
CA LYS A 258 -72.10 -3.18 -71.61
C LYS A 258 -72.85 -2.03 -72.26
N GLY A 259 -72.24 -0.85 -72.37
CA GLY A 259 -72.84 0.29 -73.08
C GLY A 259 -73.14 0.02 -74.56
N PHE A 260 -72.40 -0.91 -75.18
CA PHE A 260 -72.65 -1.35 -76.57
C PHE A 260 -73.50 -2.63 -76.67
N GLN A 261 -73.87 -3.25 -75.54
CA GLN A 261 -74.59 -4.52 -75.52
C GLN A 261 -76.04 -4.31 -75.97
N GLY A 262 -76.41 -4.94 -77.09
CA GLY A 262 -77.76 -4.84 -77.68
C GLY A 262 -77.87 -3.89 -78.88
N LEU A 263 -76.80 -3.14 -79.20
CA LEU A 263 -76.76 -2.33 -80.43
C LEU A 263 -76.28 -3.18 -81.63
N PRO A 264 -76.95 -3.08 -82.79
CA PRO A 264 -76.45 -3.66 -84.04
C PRO A 264 -75.05 -3.14 -84.40
N PRO A 265 -74.20 -3.96 -85.06
CA PRO A 265 -72.82 -3.59 -85.40
C PRO A 265 -72.70 -2.43 -86.40
N GLU A 266 -73.76 -2.09 -87.12
CA GLU A 266 -73.80 -0.96 -88.06
C GLU A 266 -74.34 0.30 -87.38
N LYS A 267 -73.57 1.40 -87.44
CA LYS A 267 -73.82 2.66 -86.72
C LYS A 267 -75.19 3.29 -87.03
N ASP A 268 -75.63 3.23 -88.29
CA ASP A 268 -76.87 3.89 -88.71
C ASP A 268 -78.11 3.14 -88.25
N LEU A 269 -78.07 1.80 -88.21
CA LEU A 269 -79.12 0.95 -87.64
C LEU A 269 -79.18 1.04 -86.11
N ALA A 270 -78.02 1.12 -85.46
CA ALA A 270 -77.93 1.36 -84.02
C ALA A 270 -78.56 2.69 -83.59
N ARG A 271 -78.41 3.77 -84.38
CA ARG A 271 -79.05 5.06 -84.11
C ARG A 271 -80.57 4.99 -84.20
N LEU A 272 -81.10 4.29 -85.21
CA LEU A 272 -82.54 4.09 -85.35
C LEU A 272 -83.12 3.30 -84.18
N GLU A 273 -82.42 2.26 -83.72
CA GLU A 273 -82.88 1.43 -82.61
C GLU A 273 -82.81 2.18 -81.26
N VAL A 274 -81.77 3.01 -81.05
CA VAL A 274 -81.72 3.91 -79.89
C VAL A 274 -82.84 4.94 -79.94
N GLU A 275 -83.16 5.51 -81.10
CA GLU A 275 -84.25 6.48 -81.24
C GLU A 275 -85.63 5.81 -81.04
N ARG A 276 -85.79 4.56 -81.47
CA ARG A 276 -86.99 3.74 -81.22
C ARG A 276 -87.17 3.49 -79.73
N VAL A 277 -86.13 2.99 -79.05
CA VAL A 277 -86.18 2.70 -77.62
C VAL A 277 -86.30 3.99 -76.79
N ALA A 278 -85.71 5.10 -77.23
CA ALA A 278 -85.88 6.40 -76.58
C ALA A 278 -87.33 6.89 -76.66
N LYS A 279 -88.00 6.73 -77.80
CA LYS A 279 -89.44 7.03 -77.92
C LYS A 279 -90.29 6.11 -77.06
N GLU A 280 -89.97 4.82 -76.98
CA GLU A 280 -90.66 3.88 -76.08
C GLU A 280 -90.45 4.25 -74.59
N LEU A 281 -89.24 4.72 -74.23
CA LEU A 281 -88.96 5.23 -72.89
C LEU A 281 -89.77 6.50 -72.62
N GLU A 282 -89.81 7.44 -73.56
CA GLU A 282 -90.55 8.70 -73.42
C GLU A 282 -92.06 8.44 -73.31
N GLU A 283 -92.59 7.44 -74.03
CA GLU A 283 -93.97 6.96 -73.86
C GLU A 283 -94.22 6.29 -72.51
N LEU A 284 -93.25 5.51 -71.99
CA LEU A 284 -93.34 4.90 -70.66
C LEU A 284 -93.17 5.91 -69.54
N GLU A 285 -92.34 6.93 -69.72
CA GLU A 285 -92.20 8.07 -68.82
C GLU A 285 -93.47 8.91 -68.84
N ALA A 286 -94.08 9.18 -70.00
CA ALA A 286 -95.38 9.84 -70.08
C ALA A 286 -96.51 9.00 -69.48
N LYS A 287 -96.48 7.66 -69.59
CA LYS A 287 -97.41 6.76 -68.89
C LYS A 287 -97.17 6.76 -67.38
N ARG A 288 -95.91 6.80 -66.95
CA ARG A 288 -95.53 6.95 -65.54
C ARG A 288 -96.01 8.29 -65.01
N GLU A 289 -95.82 9.37 -65.76
CA GLU A 289 -96.20 10.72 -65.37
C GLU A 289 -97.72 10.87 -65.33
N LYS A 290 -98.46 10.25 -66.26
CA LYS A 290 -99.93 10.09 -66.16
C LYS A 290 -100.37 9.28 -64.95
N LEU A 291 -99.67 8.19 -64.62
CA LEU A 291 -99.93 7.38 -63.43
C LEU A 291 -99.60 8.15 -62.13
N TYR A 292 -98.55 8.96 -62.14
CA TYR A 292 -98.19 9.87 -61.06
C TYR A 292 -99.23 10.99 -60.92
N ASP A 293 -99.72 11.59 -62.01
CA ASP A 293 -100.80 12.59 -61.98
C ASP A 293 -102.10 12.00 -61.41
N THR A 294 -102.43 10.74 -61.73
CA THR A 294 -103.56 10.03 -61.09
C THR A 294 -103.32 9.61 -59.64
N MET A 295 -102.07 9.62 -59.15
CA MET A 295 -101.74 9.39 -57.73
C MET A 295 -101.57 10.70 -56.92
N VAL A 296 -101.49 11.87 -57.58
CA VAL A 296 -101.32 13.19 -56.93
C VAL A 296 -102.59 14.06 -57.06
N GLY A 297 -103.55 13.68 -57.92
CA GLY A 297 -104.90 14.25 -58.00
C GLY A 297 -105.96 13.49 -57.20
N ASN A 298 -105.74 13.33 -55.88
CA ASN A 298 -106.71 13.05 -54.81
C ASN A 298 -106.06 13.28 -53.45
#